data_AF-A0A7S2UPN7-F1
#
_entry.id   AF-A0A7S2UPN7-F1
#
_cell.length_a   1.000
_cell.length_b   1.000
_cell.length_c   1.000
_cell.angle_alpha   90.00
_cell.angle_beta   90.00
_cell.angle_gamma   90.00
#
_symmetry.space_group_name_H-M   'P 1'
#
loop_
_entity.id
_entity.type
_entity.pdbx_description
1 polymer ?
#
loop_
_entity_poly.entity_id
_entity_poly.type
_entity_poly.pdbx_seq_one_letter_code
_entity_poly.pdbx_strand_id
1 'polypeptide(L)'
;VLVSLCNFLQGCTVVQVDEPALREAMPLREAKKEEYLRWTVDSFRLSTAGAKNETQVHTHMCYCEFDDCMEAIDRMDTDVNSIENARNDNYTLRAFKRIGYSKGLGPGTYDIHSPVVPSVEFIKDKIKSFLPCVEIKHLCINPDCGLKTRTWPETIGALKNMITANDEIRTELGLPTSMSTFKSASLGQQDEKTSN
;
A
#
# COMPACT_ATOMS: atom_id res chain seq x y z
N VAL A 1 -11.21 -9.07 20.74
CA VAL A 1 -10.58 -8.39 19.58
C VAL A 1 -11.42 -8.56 18.32
N LEU A 2 -11.71 -9.79 17.85
CA LEU A 2 -12.55 -10.08 16.66
C LEU A 2 -13.94 -9.40 16.62
N VAL A 3 -14.71 -9.44 17.71
CA VAL A 3 -16.05 -8.83 17.76
C VAL A 3 -16.01 -7.30 17.67
N SER A 4 -14.84 -6.68 17.90
CA SER A 4 -14.68 -5.24 17.86
C SER A 4 -14.39 -4.70 16.46
N LEU A 5 -13.82 -5.48 15.54
CA LEU A 5 -13.52 -4.97 14.20
C LEU A 5 -14.80 -4.78 13.39
N CYS A 6 -15.74 -5.73 13.40
CA CYS A 6 -17.01 -5.60 12.67
C CYS A 6 -17.82 -4.36 13.09
N ASN A 7 -17.78 -3.97 14.36
CA ASN A 7 -18.40 -2.74 14.86
C ASN A 7 -17.53 -1.48 14.65
N PHE A 8 -16.23 -1.63 14.38
CA PHE A 8 -15.34 -0.52 14.08
C PHE A 8 -15.45 -0.08 12.62
N LEU A 9 -15.76 -1.00 11.71
CA LEU A 9 -15.84 -0.76 10.27
C LEU A 9 -17.13 -0.10 9.78
N GLN A 10 -17.79 0.72 10.61
CA GLN A 10 -19.08 1.39 10.35
C GLN A 10 -19.10 2.20 9.02
N GLY A 11 -19.26 1.51 7.90
CA GLY A 11 -19.18 2.09 6.55
C GLY A 11 -17.77 2.17 5.94
N CYS A 12 -16.72 1.70 6.62
CA CYS A 12 -15.36 1.69 6.07
C CYS A 12 -15.21 0.59 5.01
N THR A 13 -14.90 0.98 3.77
CA THR A 13 -14.63 0.07 2.66
C THR A 13 -13.14 -0.28 2.52
N VAL A 14 -12.27 0.42 3.25
CA VAL A 14 -10.82 0.19 3.31
C VAL A 14 -10.38 0.26 4.76
N VAL A 15 -9.52 -0.68 5.17
CA VAL A 15 -8.98 -0.80 6.52
C VAL A 15 -7.49 -1.04 6.42
N GLN A 16 -6.71 -0.26 7.15
CA GLN A 16 -5.27 -0.46 7.22
C GLN A 16 -4.90 -1.03 8.59
N VAL A 17 -4.18 -2.15 8.61
CA VAL A 17 -3.60 -2.76 9.79
C VAL A 17 -2.10 -2.84 9.57
N ASP A 18 -1.34 -2.00 10.27
CA ASP A 18 0.11 -1.92 10.08
C ASP A 18 0.84 -2.90 10.97
N GLU A 19 1.79 -3.64 10.38
CA GLU A 19 2.69 -4.54 11.11
C GLU A 19 4.16 -4.10 10.96
N PRO A 20 4.56 -2.99 11.61
CA PRO A 20 5.92 -2.50 11.51
C PRO A 20 6.91 -3.40 12.27
N ALA A 21 6.48 -4.35 13.09
CA ALA A 21 7.37 -5.14 13.96
C ALA A 21 7.62 -6.58 13.47
N LEU A 22 6.99 -7.01 12.35
CA LEU A 22 7.06 -8.39 11.87
C LEU A 22 8.50 -8.88 11.69
N ARG A 23 9.38 -8.05 11.11
CA ARG A 23 10.79 -8.38 10.92
C ARG A 23 11.65 -8.07 12.15
N GLU A 24 11.40 -6.96 12.84
CA GLU A 24 12.13 -6.57 14.06
C GLU A 24 12.07 -7.61 15.19
N ALA A 25 10.91 -8.23 15.41
CA ALA A 25 10.72 -9.23 16.46
C ALA A 25 11.09 -10.66 16.00
N MET A 26 11.57 -10.85 14.77
CA MET A 26 11.91 -12.15 14.24
C MET A 26 13.12 -12.76 14.97
N PRO A 27 13.05 -14.03 15.41
CA PRO A 27 14.16 -14.70 16.07
C PRO A 27 15.43 -14.74 15.22
N LEU A 28 16.57 -14.45 15.84
CA LEU A 28 17.89 -14.59 15.19
C LEU A 28 18.22 -16.05 14.83
N ARG A 29 17.67 -17.03 15.58
CA ARG A 29 17.91 -18.45 15.34
C ARG A 29 16.96 -18.95 14.25
N GLU A 30 17.54 -19.45 13.16
CA GLU A 30 16.80 -19.95 12.00
C GLU A 30 15.72 -20.98 12.37
N ALA A 31 16.05 -21.93 13.25
CA ALA A 31 15.14 -22.97 13.72
C ALA A 31 13.88 -22.45 14.45
N LYS A 32 13.83 -21.16 14.83
CA LYS A 32 12.67 -20.53 15.48
C LYS A 32 11.88 -19.61 14.56
N LYS A 33 12.40 -19.28 13.37
CA LYS A 33 11.77 -18.31 12.46
C LYS A 33 10.45 -18.82 11.90
N GLU A 34 10.40 -20.08 11.47
CA GLU A 34 9.19 -20.64 10.87
C GLU A 34 8.00 -20.64 11.85
N GLU A 35 8.22 -21.09 13.09
CA GLU A 35 7.19 -21.05 14.14
C GLU A 35 6.74 -19.62 14.42
N TYR A 36 7.70 -18.68 14.49
CA TYR A 36 7.42 -17.26 14.67
C TYR A 36 6.53 -16.71 13.56
N LEU A 37 6.97 -16.84 12.31
CA LEU A 37 6.24 -16.32 11.15
C LEU A 37 4.86 -16.96 11.04
N ARG A 38 4.70 -18.24 11.38
CA ARG A 38 3.39 -18.90 11.39
C ARG A 38 2.42 -18.21 12.34
N TRP A 39 2.77 -18.06 13.63
CA TRP A 39 1.82 -17.46 14.58
C TRP A 39 1.61 -15.97 14.31
N THR A 40 2.61 -15.25 13.82
CA THR A 40 2.49 -13.83 13.46
C THR A 40 1.48 -13.65 12.32
N VAL A 41 1.62 -14.44 11.24
CA VAL A 41 0.66 -14.44 10.13
C VAL A 41 -0.73 -14.84 10.59
N ASP A 42 -0.86 -15.92 11.38
CA ASP A 42 -2.16 -16.38 11.88
C ASP A 42 -2.84 -15.31 12.75
N SER A 43 -2.06 -14.59 13.57
CA SER A 43 -2.57 -13.49 14.40
C SER A 43 -3.06 -12.31 13.56
N PHE A 44 -2.31 -11.93 12.53
CA PHE A 44 -2.71 -10.89 11.59
C PHE A 44 -4.01 -11.28 10.87
N ARG A 45 -4.07 -12.47 10.27
CA ARG A 45 -5.27 -12.97 9.57
C ARG A 45 -6.47 -13.06 10.50
N LEU A 46 -6.26 -13.50 11.75
CA LEU A 46 -7.34 -13.54 12.74
C LEU A 46 -7.85 -12.13 13.08
N SER A 47 -6.98 -11.12 13.06
CA SER A 47 -7.39 -9.73 13.31
C SER A 47 -8.26 -9.16 12.19
N THR A 48 -8.04 -9.58 10.94
CA THR A 48 -8.72 -9.07 9.73
C THR A 48 -9.83 -9.98 9.19
N ALA A 49 -9.94 -11.22 9.70
CA ALA A 49 -10.91 -12.23 9.23
C ALA A 49 -12.39 -11.83 9.32
N GLY A 50 -12.72 -10.79 10.07
CA GLY A 50 -14.09 -10.24 10.15
C GLY A 50 -14.42 -9.24 9.04
N ALA A 51 -13.45 -8.84 8.20
CA ALA A 51 -13.68 -7.97 7.06
C ALA A 51 -14.59 -8.66 6.02
N LYS A 52 -15.47 -7.89 5.40
CA LYS A 52 -16.31 -8.38 4.30
C LYS A 52 -15.46 -8.49 3.03
N ASN A 53 -15.90 -9.29 2.06
CA ASN A 53 -15.19 -9.44 0.79
C ASN A 53 -15.05 -8.12 0.02
N GLU A 54 -15.98 -7.18 0.23
CA GLU A 54 -15.94 -5.85 -0.39
C GLU A 54 -15.04 -4.86 0.37
N THR A 55 -14.59 -5.22 1.58
CA THR A 55 -13.69 -4.41 2.40
C THR A 55 -12.24 -4.73 2.04
N GLN A 56 -11.49 -3.75 1.55
CA GLN A 56 -10.07 -3.93 1.31
C GLN A 56 -9.27 -3.84 2.61
N VAL A 57 -8.39 -4.80 2.83
CA VAL A 57 -7.40 -4.85 3.90
C VAL A 57 -6.04 -4.43 3.35
N HIS A 58 -5.55 -3.31 3.85
CA HIS A 58 -4.24 -2.77 3.55
C HIS A 58 -3.29 -3.03 4.73
N THR A 59 -2.00 -3.14 4.46
CA THR A 59 -0.96 -3.04 5.50
C THR A 59 0.17 -2.17 4.99
N HIS A 60 0.81 -1.47 5.92
CA HIS A 60 2.09 -0.82 5.70
C HIS A 60 3.21 -1.61 6.37
N MET A 61 4.35 -1.73 5.69
CA MET A 61 5.56 -2.34 6.24
C MET A 61 6.74 -1.38 6.05
N CYS A 62 7.30 -0.90 7.16
CA CYS A 62 8.41 0.07 7.23
C CYS A 62 9.79 -0.56 6.91
N TYR A 63 9.88 -1.48 5.96
CA TYR A 63 11.15 -2.14 5.61
C TYR A 63 11.42 -2.12 4.11
N CYS A 64 12.70 -2.13 3.76
CA CYS A 64 13.18 -2.15 2.38
C CYS A 64 13.77 -3.51 1.97
N GLU A 65 13.93 -4.45 2.89
CA GLU A 65 14.46 -5.79 2.63
C GLU A 65 13.55 -6.80 3.30
N PHE A 66 13.03 -7.75 2.52
CA PHE A 66 12.07 -8.75 3.00
C PHE A 66 12.45 -10.19 2.61
N ASP A 67 13.66 -10.42 2.12
CA ASP A 67 14.03 -11.71 1.50
C ASP A 67 13.80 -12.93 2.41
N ASP A 68 13.88 -12.77 3.73
CA ASP A 68 13.68 -13.82 4.74
C ASP A 68 12.23 -13.93 5.26
N CYS A 69 11.32 -13.05 4.83
CA CYS A 69 9.92 -13.05 5.25
C CYS A 69 8.92 -12.84 4.10
N MET A 70 9.36 -12.80 2.84
CA MET A 70 8.51 -12.62 1.64
C MET A 70 7.31 -13.57 1.59
N GLU A 71 7.52 -14.86 1.87
CA GLU A 71 6.44 -15.85 1.88
C GLU A 71 5.44 -15.59 3.01
N ALA A 72 5.91 -15.11 4.16
CA ALA A 72 5.02 -14.75 5.27
C ALA A 72 4.16 -13.54 4.91
N ILE A 73 4.73 -12.54 4.24
CA ILE A 73 4.00 -11.36 3.74
C ILE A 73 2.90 -11.75 2.78
N ASP A 74 3.18 -12.65 1.83
CA ASP A 74 2.13 -13.14 0.93
C ASP A 74 1.04 -13.90 1.71
N ARG A 75 1.43 -14.73 2.67
CA ARG A 75 0.49 -15.47 3.54
C ARG A 75 -0.34 -14.59 4.46
N MET A 76 0.03 -13.33 4.70
CA MET A 76 -0.81 -12.38 5.46
C MET A 76 -2.12 -12.06 4.74
N ASP A 77 -2.20 -12.32 3.44
CA ASP A 77 -3.44 -12.28 2.65
C ASP A 77 -4.12 -10.90 2.63
N THR A 78 -3.31 -9.87 2.45
CA THR A 78 -3.73 -8.47 2.33
C THR A 78 -4.04 -8.11 0.88
N ASP A 79 -4.99 -7.21 0.67
CA ASP A 79 -5.35 -6.73 -0.66
C ASP A 79 -4.29 -5.80 -1.24
N VAL A 80 -3.73 -4.92 -0.39
CA VAL A 80 -2.69 -3.95 -0.77
C VAL A 80 -1.60 -3.85 0.29
N ASN A 81 -0.35 -4.00 -0.13
CA ASN A 81 0.83 -3.79 0.71
C ASN A 81 1.53 -2.49 0.33
N SER A 82 1.61 -1.52 1.23
CA SER A 82 2.45 -0.34 1.05
C SER A 82 3.83 -0.57 1.66
N ILE A 83 4.88 -0.30 0.90
CA ILE A 83 6.27 -0.56 1.29
C ILE A 83 7.13 0.68 1.05
N GLU A 84 8.14 0.86 1.90
CA GLU A 84 9.15 1.90 1.70
C GLU A 84 10.02 1.59 0.48
N ASN A 85 10.13 2.55 -0.44
CA ASN A 85 10.84 2.34 -1.70
C ASN A 85 11.46 3.62 -2.30
N ALA A 86 11.28 4.81 -1.72
CA ALA A 86 11.79 6.03 -2.36
C ALA A 86 13.32 6.06 -2.47
N ARG A 87 14.02 5.44 -1.51
CA ARG A 87 15.50 5.43 -1.43
C ARG A 87 16.17 4.17 -1.97
N ASN A 88 15.42 3.10 -2.28
CA ASN A 88 15.99 1.88 -2.81
C ASN A 88 15.83 1.83 -4.34
N ASP A 89 16.76 1.16 -5.02
CA ASP A 89 16.76 0.96 -6.48
C ASP A 89 15.73 -0.12 -6.88
N ASN A 90 14.51 -0.08 -6.33
CA ASN A 90 13.43 -1.05 -6.57
C ASN A 90 13.81 -2.52 -6.28
N TYR A 91 14.81 -2.75 -5.43
CA TYR A 91 15.30 -4.08 -5.06
C TYR A 91 14.15 -4.98 -4.58
N THR A 92 13.34 -4.43 -3.68
CA THR A 92 12.19 -5.08 -3.07
C THR A 92 11.12 -5.46 -4.09
N LEU A 93 10.84 -4.54 -5.02
CA LEU A 93 9.87 -4.78 -6.10
C LEU A 93 10.31 -5.94 -7.00
N ARG A 94 11.62 -6.04 -7.30
CA ARG A 94 12.17 -7.20 -8.03
C ARG A 94 12.01 -8.49 -7.23
N ALA A 95 12.15 -8.45 -5.92
CA ALA A 95 11.95 -9.61 -5.05
C ALA A 95 10.48 -10.09 -5.05
N PHE A 96 9.51 -9.17 -4.92
CA PHE A 96 8.08 -9.51 -5.07
C PHE A 96 7.75 -10.09 -6.45
N LYS A 97 8.35 -9.55 -7.52
CA LYS A 97 8.19 -10.11 -8.87
C LYS A 97 8.73 -11.54 -8.97
N ARG A 98 9.86 -11.87 -8.34
CA ARG A 98 10.47 -13.21 -8.38
C ARG A 98 9.58 -14.28 -7.75
N ILE A 99 8.86 -13.95 -6.69
CA ILE A 99 7.95 -14.88 -5.99
C ILE A 99 6.56 -14.94 -6.62
N GLY A 100 6.30 -14.17 -7.69
CA GLY A 100 5.00 -14.14 -8.35
C GLY A 100 3.92 -13.41 -7.56
N TYR A 101 4.29 -12.42 -6.74
CA TYR A 101 3.34 -11.65 -5.95
C TYR A 101 2.30 -10.96 -6.84
N SER A 102 1.03 -11.23 -6.57
CA SER A 102 -0.09 -10.87 -7.47
C SER A 102 -1.14 -9.96 -6.83
N LYS A 103 -0.91 -9.52 -5.60
CA LYS A 103 -1.80 -8.59 -4.87
C LYS A 103 -1.34 -7.14 -5.09
N GLY A 104 -2.12 -6.19 -4.58
CA GLY A 104 -1.80 -4.77 -4.64
C GLY A 104 -0.48 -4.44 -3.95
N LEU A 105 0.30 -3.55 -4.56
CA LEU A 105 1.59 -3.11 -4.05
C LEU A 105 1.73 -1.59 -4.21
N GLY A 106 2.05 -0.94 -3.11
CA GLY A 106 2.21 0.50 -2.98
C GLY A 106 3.64 0.91 -2.62
N PRO A 107 4.59 0.84 -3.57
CA PRO A 107 5.94 1.35 -3.34
C PRO A 107 5.92 2.86 -3.15
N GLY A 108 6.58 3.32 -2.08
CA GLY A 108 6.70 4.74 -1.80
C GLY A 108 7.38 5.52 -2.92
N THR A 109 6.72 6.59 -3.33
CA THR A 109 7.14 7.45 -4.46
C THR A 109 8.10 8.55 -4.06
N TYR A 110 8.08 8.96 -2.80
CA TYR A 110 8.98 9.98 -2.27
C TYR A 110 9.26 9.75 -0.78
N ASP A 111 10.43 10.21 -0.39
CA ASP A 111 10.97 10.07 0.96
C ASP A 111 10.35 11.11 1.89
N ILE A 112 9.53 10.64 2.84
CA ILE A 112 8.87 11.50 3.81
C ILE A 112 9.82 12.00 4.89
N HIS A 113 11.05 11.51 4.99
CA HIS A 113 12.04 11.97 5.98
C HIS A 113 12.85 13.17 5.48
N SER A 114 12.69 13.54 4.20
CA SER A 114 13.23 14.76 3.63
C SER A 114 12.22 15.91 3.72
N PRO A 115 12.63 17.15 4.04
CA PRO A 115 11.76 18.33 3.96
C PRO A 115 11.57 18.82 2.51
N VAL A 116 12.28 18.24 1.54
CA VAL A 116 12.22 18.66 0.14
C VAL A 116 10.90 18.22 -0.47
N VAL A 117 10.17 19.15 -1.08
CA VAL A 117 9.00 18.84 -1.91
C VAL A 117 9.49 18.28 -3.25
N PRO A 118 9.22 17.00 -3.58
CA PRO A 118 9.64 16.40 -4.84
C PRO A 118 8.92 17.07 -6.02
N SER A 119 9.60 17.22 -7.16
CA SER A 119 8.98 17.72 -8.39
C SER A 119 8.06 16.66 -9.02
N VAL A 120 7.16 17.10 -9.91
CA VAL A 120 6.29 16.20 -10.68
C VAL A 120 7.14 15.22 -11.50
N GLU A 121 8.13 15.70 -12.26
CA GLU A 121 9.07 14.86 -13.01
C GLU A 121 9.75 13.79 -12.15
N PHE A 122 10.25 14.14 -10.97
CA PHE A 122 10.90 13.17 -10.09
C PHE A 122 9.95 12.03 -9.72
N ILE A 123 8.72 12.37 -9.34
CA ILE A 123 7.71 11.36 -8.98
C ILE A 123 7.32 10.53 -10.21
N LYS A 124 7.19 11.14 -11.39
CA LYS A 124 6.89 10.43 -12.63
C LYS A 124 7.97 9.40 -12.96
N ASP A 125 9.24 9.80 -12.90
CA ASP A 125 10.36 8.89 -13.15
C ASP A 125 10.36 7.74 -12.15
N LYS A 126 10.07 8.03 -10.88
CA LYS A 126 9.95 7.00 -9.84
C LYS A 126 8.77 6.05 -10.12
N ILE A 127 7.59 6.53 -10.48
CA ILE A 127 6.45 5.67 -10.86
C ILE A 127 6.78 4.81 -12.09
N LYS A 128 7.40 5.40 -13.12
CA LYS A 128 7.83 4.67 -14.33
C LYS A 128 8.81 3.55 -14.00
N SER A 129 9.66 3.74 -12.99
CA SER A 129 10.59 2.71 -12.52
C SER A 129 9.89 1.49 -11.90
N PHE A 130 8.63 1.60 -11.47
CA PHE A 130 7.86 0.51 -10.88
C PHE A 130 7.21 -0.40 -11.93
N LEU A 131 6.84 0.14 -13.10
CA LEU A 131 6.09 -0.55 -14.15
C LEU A 131 6.77 -1.84 -14.68
N PRO A 132 8.11 -1.94 -14.75
CA PRO A 132 8.76 -3.21 -15.09
C PRO A 132 8.63 -4.29 -14.01
N CYS A 133 8.34 -3.91 -12.76
CA CYS A 133 8.30 -4.80 -11.61
C CYS A 133 6.88 -5.19 -11.19
N VAL A 134 5.91 -4.28 -11.34
CA VAL A 134 4.53 -4.44 -10.86
C VAL A 134 3.55 -4.18 -12.00
N GLU A 135 2.58 -5.08 -12.17
CA GLU A 135 1.49 -4.84 -13.12
C GLU A 135 0.68 -3.60 -12.72
N ILE A 136 0.31 -2.77 -13.70
CA ILE A 136 -0.36 -1.49 -13.43
C ILE A 136 -1.66 -1.62 -12.63
N LYS A 137 -2.39 -2.72 -12.80
CA LYS A 137 -3.65 -2.99 -12.09
C LYS A 137 -3.44 -3.27 -10.60
N HIS A 138 -2.22 -3.65 -10.20
CA HIS A 138 -1.83 -3.89 -8.81
C HIS A 138 -1.05 -2.71 -8.21
N LEU A 139 -0.66 -1.72 -9.01
CA LEU A 139 0.17 -0.61 -8.53
C LEU A 139 -0.69 0.44 -7.83
N CYS A 140 -0.37 0.70 -6.56
CA CYS A 140 -0.91 1.82 -5.80
C CYS A 140 0.16 2.91 -5.64
N ILE A 141 -0.26 4.18 -5.67
CA ILE A 141 0.64 5.33 -5.54
C ILE A 141 0.46 5.94 -4.14
N ASN A 142 1.54 5.96 -3.36
CA ASN A 142 1.56 6.49 -2.00
C ASN A 142 2.94 7.09 -1.65
N PRO A 143 3.01 7.89 -0.56
CA PRO A 143 4.28 8.27 0.07
C PRO A 143 5.01 7.05 0.67
N ASP A 144 6.28 7.20 1.05
CA ASP A 144 7.03 6.14 1.75
C ASP A 144 6.39 5.71 3.07
N CYS A 145 5.95 6.65 3.91
CA CYS A 145 5.38 6.37 5.23
C CYS A 145 4.43 7.50 5.65
N GLY A 146 3.98 7.49 6.92
CA GLY A 146 3.12 8.50 7.50
C GLY A 146 3.75 9.90 7.53
N LEU A 147 2.91 10.93 7.37
CA LEU A 147 3.34 12.33 7.18
C LEU A 147 3.43 13.12 8.49
N LYS A 148 3.32 12.46 9.65
CA LYS A 148 3.21 13.09 10.98
C LYS A 148 4.36 14.06 11.30
N THR A 149 5.55 13.80 10.76
CA THR A 149 6.75 14.60 11.05
C THR A 149 6.93 15.80 10.11
N ARG A 150 6.09 15.95 9.09
CA ARG A 150 6.19 16.99 8.06
C ARG A 150 5.31 18.20 8.35
N THR A 151 5.64 19.33 7.72
CA THR A 151 4.81 20.53 7.83
C THR A 151 3.68 20.50 6.80
N TRP A 152 2.61 21.26 7.04
CA TRP A 152 1.48 21.35 6.13
C TRP A 152 1.86 21.87 4.72
N PRO A 153 2.67 22.93 4.58
CA PRO A 153 3.09 23.39 3.25
C PRO A 153 3.87 22.32 2.47
N GLU A 154 4.81 21.63 3.12
CA GLU A 154 5.58 20.53 2.53
C GLU A 154 4.65 19.40 2.08
N THR A 155 3.77 18.96 2.98
CA THR A 155 2.86 17.84 2.76
C THR A 155 1.89 18.10 1.61
N ILE A 156 1.25 19.28 1.61
CA ILE A 156 0.29 19.64 0.57
C ILE A 156 1.01 19.78 -0.78
N GLY A 157 2.21 20.36 -0.81
CA GLY A 157 3.00 20.48 -2.03
C GLY A 157 3.36 19.10 -2.62
N ALA A 158 3.90 18.21 -1.78
CA ALA A 158 4.31 16.87 -2.21
C ALA A 158 3.12 16.04 -2.71
N LEU A 159 2.00 16.03 -1.98
CA LEU A 159 0.81 15.28 -2.37
C LEU A 159 0.16 15.80 -3.65
N LYS A 160 0.13 17.13 -3.86
CA LYS A 160 -0.34 17.71 -5.13
C LYS A 160 0.52 17.25 -6.30
N ASN A 161 1.85 17.33 -6.16
CA ASN A 161 2.76 16.88 -7.21
C ASN A 161 2.62 15.38 -7.49
N MET A 162 2.39 14.57 -6.46
CA MET A 162 2.16 13.12 -6.59
C MET A 162 0.87 12.81 -7.37
N ILE A 163 -0.23 13.51 -7.09
CA ILE A 163 -1.48 13.35 -7.84
C ILE A 163 -1.29 13.76 -9.30
N THR A 164 -0.66 14.90 -9.56
CA THR A 164 -0.36 15.37 -10.92
C THR A 164 0.49 14.36 -11.69
N ALA A 165 1.58 13.86 -11.09
CA ALA A 165 2.45 12.87 -11.71
C ALA A 165 1.71 11.57 -12.06
N ASN A 166 0.86 11.09 -11.14
CA ASN A 166 0.01 9.92 -11.37
C ASN A 166 -0.98 10.14 -12.52
N ASP A 167 -1.66 11.28 -12.56
CA ASP A 167 -2.65 11.57 -13.61
C ASP A 167 -2.03 11.73 -14.99
N GLU A 168 -0.84 12.33 -15.07
CA GLU A 168 -0.06 12.41 -16.31
C GLU A 168 0.35 11.02 -16.80
N ILE A 169 0.87 10.15 -15.93
CA ILE A 169 1.22 8.78 -16.30
C ILE A 169 -0.01 7.98 -16.73
N ARG A 170 -1.13 8.13 -16.03
CA ARG A 170 -2.39 7.47 -16.42
C ARG A 170 -2.83 7.93 -17.81
N THR A 171 -2.71 9.21 -18.11
CA THR A 171 -2.99 9.76 -19.44
C THR A 171 -2.04 9.20 -20.50
N GLU A 172 -0.73 9.16 -20.23
CA GLU A 172 0.28 8.56 -21.11
C GLU A 172 -0.03 7.08 -21.43
N LEU A 173 -0.66 6.37 -20.50
CA LEU A 173 -1.04 4.95 -20.62
C LEU A 173 -2.49 4.72 -21.09
N GLY A 174 -3.24 5.78 -21.42
CA GLY A 174 -4.63 5.69 -21.86
C GLY A 174 -5.62 5.27 -20.76
N LEU A 175 -5.25 5.48 -19.49
CA LEU A 175 -6.08 5.17 -18.31
C LEU A 175 -6.84 6.42 -17.83
N PRO A 176 -8.03 6.25 -17.21
CA PRO A 176 -8.80 7.35 -16.65
C PRO A 176 -8.03 8.00 -15.49
N THR A 177 -8.03 9.33 -15.38
CA THR A 177 -7.37 10.05 -14.28
C THR A 177 -8.02 9.79 -12.91
N SER A 178 -7.30 10.12 -11.83
CA SER A 178 -7.79 9.95 -10.45
C SER A 178 -9.11 10.69 -10.21
N MET A 179 -9.24 11.93 -10.69
CA MET A 179 -10.47 12.72 -10.57
C MET A 179 -11.66 12.18 -11.36
N SER A 180 -11.45 11.61 -12.56
CA SER A 180 -12.56 11.01 -13.31
C SER A 180 -13.08 9.75 -12.63
N THR A 181 -12.17 8.97 -12.03
CA THR A 181 -12.48 7.78 -11.23
C THR A 181 -13.27 8.13 -9.96
N PHE A 182 -12.92 9.22 -9.27
CA PHE A 182 -13.66 9.64 -8.07
C PHE A 182 -15.09 10.08 -8.40
N LYS A 183 -15.28 10.82 -9.51
CA LYS A 183 -16.61 11.26 -9.95
C LYS A 183 -17.52 10.09 -10.31
N SER A 184 -17.03 9.10 -11.05
CA SER A 184 -17.83 7.91 -11.40
C SER A 184 -18.24 7.09 -10.18
N ALA A 185 -17.34 6.93 -9.20
CA ALA A 185 -17.65 6.23 -7.94
C ALA A 185 -18.71 6.98 -7.10
N SER A 186 -18.68 8.32 -7.10
CA SER A 186 -19.66 9.14 -6.37
C SER A 186 -21.05 9.19 -7.01
N LEU A 187 -21.13 9.10 -8.35
CA LEU A 187 -22.38 9.10 -9.09
C LEU A 187 -23.11 7.75 -8.98
N GLY A 188 -22.38 6.63 -8.96
CA GLY A 188 -22.96 5.29 -8.77
C GLY A 188 -23.62 5.06 -7.41
N GLN A 189 -23.42 5.94 -6.43
CA GLN A 189 -24.11 5.90 -5.13
C GLN A 189 -25.42 6.71 -5.09
N GLN A 190 -25.73 7.51 -6.12
CA GLN A 190 -26.97 8.31 -6.17
C GLN A 190 -28.13 7.59 -6.87
N ASP A 191 -27.86 6.61 -7.74
CA ASP A 191 -28.89 5.94 -8.53
C ASP A 191 -29.65 4.82 -7.80
N GLU A 192 -29.21 4.41 -6.59
CA GLU A 192 -29.88 3.37 -5.79
C GLU A 192 -30.89 3.91 -4.75
N LYS A 193 -31.08 5.23 -4.64
CA LYS A 193 -31.97 5.83 -3.61
C LYS A 193 -33.31 6.37 -4.13
N THR A 194 -33.70 6.10 -5.38
CA THR A 194 -34.96 6.57 -5.97
C THR A 194 -35.83 5.47 -6.58
N SER A 195 -35.89 4.30 -5.94
CA SER A 195 -36.93 3.30 -6.22
C SER A 195 -37.30 2.51 -4.97
N ASN A 196 -38.20 3.10 -4.17
CA ASN A 196 -39.35 2.45 -3.50
C ASN A 196 -40.16 3.48 -2.72
#